data_AF-F1LGK2-F1
#
_entry.id   AF-F1LGK2-F1
#
_cell.length_a   1.000
_cell.length_b   1.000
_cell.length_c   1.000
_cell.angle_alpha   90.00
_cell.angle_beta   90.00
_cell.angle_gamma   90.00
#
_symmetry.space_group_name_H-M   'P 1'
#
loop_
_entity.id
_entity.type
_entity.pdbx_description
1 polymer ?
#
loop_
_entity_poly.entity_id
_entity_poly.type
_entity_poly.pdbx_seq_one_letter_code
_entity_poly.pdbx_strand_id
1 'polypeptide(L)'
;MLSVVVLVALIAFASAGQESCGPNEVWTECTGCEMKCGDPENTPCPLMCRRPSCECSPGRGMRRTNDGKCIPASQCPQHRAKREEHSCKENEQWTRCRGCEGTCAQRFVPCTRNCRPPGCECLAGAGFVRDAQGKCIKFDDCPK
;
A
#
# COMPACT_ATOMS: atom_id res chain seq x y z
N MET A 1 58.88 54.06 -16.21
CA MET A 1 58.16 53.96 -17.50
C MET A 1 58.65 52.67 -18.15
N LEU A 2 57.92 51.59 -18.38
CA LEU A 2 56.50 51.25 -18.39
C LEU A 2 56.41 49.78 -17.91
N SER A 3 55.52 49.47 -16.97
CA SER A 3 55.27 48.11 -16.50
C SER A 3 54.50 47.32 -17.58
N VAL A 4 55.10 46.24 -18.09
CA VAL A 4 54.52 45.40 -19.15
C VAL A 4 53.55 44.38 -18.57
N VAL A 5 52.26 44.71 -18.72
CA VAL A 5 51.14 43.86 -19.18
C VAL A 5 51.13 42.37 -18.77
N VAL A 6 50.32 42.09 -17.74
CA VAL A 6 49.24 41.08 -17.65
C VAL A 6 49.36 39.80 -18.49
N LEU A 7 49.43 38.66 -17.81
CA LEU A 7 48.81 37.39 -18.25
C LEU A 7 48.43 36.55 -17.01
N VAL A 8 47.34 36.95 -16.36
CA VAL A 8 46.64 36.11 -15.39
C VAL A 8 45.83 35.10 -16.20
N ALA A 9 46.33 33.87 -16.31
CA ALA A 9 45.57 32.76 -16.88
C ALA A 9 44.40 32.41 -15.93
N LEU A 10 43.24 33.01 -16.19
CA LEU A 10 41.97 32.60 -15.58
C LEU A 10 41.58 31.25 -16.18
N ILE A 11 42.01 30.16 -15.54
CA ILE A 11 41.47 28.83 -15.82
C ILE A 11 40.06 28.83 -15.23
N ALA A 12 39.07 29.18 -16.06
CA ALA A 12 37.68 28.94 -15.76
C ALA A 12 37.46 27.43 -15.77
N PHE A 13 37.63 26.79 -14.61
CA PHE A 13 37.07 25.47 -14.38
C PHE A 13 35.56 25.63 -14.46
N ALA A 14 34.99 25.28 -15.61
CA ALA A 14 33.57 25.02 -15.71
C ALA A 14 33.29 23.83 -14.78
N SER A 15 32.84 24.11 -13.56
CA SER A 15 32.17 23.10 -12.74
C SER A 15 30.86 22.81 -13.44
N ALA A 16 30.89 21.86 -14.38
CA ALA A 16 29.71 21.15 -14.81
C ALA A 16 29.04 20.66 -13.52
N GLY A 17 27.86 21.22 -13.21
CA GLY A 17 27.12 20.86 -12.01
C GLY A 17 26.88 19.37 -12.06
N GLN A 18 27.62 18.62 -11.25
CA GLN A 18 27.25 17.26 -10.92
C GLN A 18 25.93 17.43 -10.17
N GLU A 19 24.80 17.17 -10.85
CA GLU A 19 23.49 17.08 -10.21
C GLU A 19 23.59 15.97 -9.16
N SER A 20 24.02 16.34 -7.96
CA SER A 20 24.19 15.41 -6.86
C SER A 20 22.79 14.99 -6.45
N CYS A 21 22.47 13.72 -6.65
CA CYS A 21 21.21 13.17 -6.20
C CYS A 21 20.98 13.37 -4.71
N GLY A 22 19.71 13.40 -4.31
CA GLY A 22 19.35 13.51 -2.91
C GLY A 22 19.78 12.28 -2.10
N PRO A 23 19.65 12.32 -0.77
CA PRO A 23 19.93 11.16 0.07
C PRO A 23 19.18 9.91 -0.39
N ASN A 24 19.89 8.77 -0.44
CA ASN A 24 19.40 7.44 -0.87
C ASN A 24 18.97 7.33 -2.35
N GLU A 25 19.15 8.38 -3.13
CA GLU A 25 18.92 8.38 -4.57
C GLU A 25 20.21 8.12 -5.33
N VAL A 26 20.10 7.56 -6.53
CA VAL A 26 21.25 7.31 -7.41
C VAL A 26 20.91 7.73 -8.83
N TRP A 27 21.81 8.48 -9.46
CA TRP A 27 21.66 8.85 -10.86
C TRP A 27 21.70 7.61 -11.74
N THR A 28 20.75 7.50 -12.66
CA THR A 28 20.69 6.42 -13.64
C THR A 28 20.25 6.98 -14.99
N GLU A 29 20.78 6.40 -16.07
CA GLU A 29 20.36 6.70 -17.45
C GLU A 29 19.01 6.04 -17.82
N CYS A 30 18.57 5.08 -17.02
CA CYS A 30 17.30 4.38 -17.17
C CYS A 30 16.61 4.34 -15.80
N THR A 31 15.81 5.35 -15.50
CA THR A 31 15.04 5.40 -14.25
C THR A 31 13.88 4.41 -14.34
N GLY A 32 13.80 3.46 -13.42
CA GLY A 32 12.74 2.46 -13.35
C GLY A 32 11.45 3.00 -12.75
N CYS A 33 10.63 2.09 -12.21
CA CYS A 33 9.52 2.49 -11.35
C CYS A 33 10.05 2.82 -9.94
N GLU A 34 9.50 3.87 -9.35
CA GLU A 34 9.71 4.19 -7.93
C GLU A 34 8.41 3.93 -7.19
N MET A 35 8.53 3.35 -5.98
CA MET A 35 7.39 3.12 -5.10
C MET A 35 7.33 4.18 -4.01
N LYS A 36 6.11 4.53 -3.60
CA LYS A 36 5.86 5.43 -2.47
C LYS A 36 5.68 4.64 -1.17
N CYS A 37 5.83 5.33 -0.05
CA CYS A 37 5.39 4.83 1.24
C CYS A 37 3.86 4.59 1.21
N GLY A 38 3.44 3.39 1.60
CA GLY A 38 2.04 2.96 1.56
C GLY A 38 1.66 2.13 0.32
N ASP A 39 2.49 2.12 -0.73
CA ASP A 39 2.27 1.23 -1.87
C ASP A 39 2.46 -0.23 -1.46
N PRO A 40 1.58 -1.16 -1.86
CA PRO A 40 1.74 -2.59 -1.61
C PRO A 40 3.11 -3.12 -2.08
N GLU A 41 3.65 -4.11 -1.38
CA GLU A 41 4.92 -4.75 -1.77
C GLU A 41 4.84 -5.37 -3.17
N ASN A 42 3.69 -5.92 -3.53
CA ASN A 42 3.44 -6.55 -4.82
C ASN A 42 2.99 -5.57 -5.91
N THR A 43 3.26 -4.27 -5.78
CA THR A 43 2.85 -3.30 -6.81
C THR A 43 3.63 -3.59 -8.10
N PRO A 44 2.96 -3.85 -9.25
CA PRO A 44 3.65 -4.17 -10.49
C PRO A 44 4.57 -3.05 -10.96
N CYS A 45 5.80 -3.41 -11.32
CA CYS A 45 6.81 -2.51 -11.85
C CYS A 45 7.10 -2.87 -13.31
N PRO A 46 6.64 -2.08 -14.29
CA PRO A 46 6.99 -2.31 -15.69
C PRO A 46 8.50 -2.16 -15.90
N LEU A 47 9.11 -3.07 -16.66
CA LEU A 47 10.52 -3.02 -17.07
C LEU A 47 10.74 -2.02 -18.21
N MET A 48 10.31 -0.78 -18.00
CA MET A 48 10.44 0.31 -18.98
C MET A 48 11.29 1.43 -18.39
N CYS A 49 12.26 1.90 -19.18
CA CYS A 49 13.10 3.03 -18.82
C CYS A 49 12.30 4.33 -18.95
N ARG A 50 12.28 5.12 -17.87
CA ARG A 50 11.97 6.55 -17.92
C ARG A 50 13.25 7.32 -18.26
N ARG A 51 13.12 8.64 -18.39
CA ARG A 51 14.25 9.53 -18.67
C ARG A 51 15.34 9.41 -17.59
N PRO A 52 16.61 9.68 -17.92
CA PRO A 52 17.68 9.78 -16.93
C PRO A 52 17.30 10.70 -15.77
N SER A 53 17.43 10.22 -14.54
CA SER A 53 17.18 11.00 -13.32
C SER A 53 17.79 10.34 -12.09
N CYS A 54 17.69 11.01 -10.95
CA CYS A 54 17.93 10.42 -9.64
C CYS A 54 16.81 9.44 -9.27
N GLU A 55 17.16 8.18 -9.05
CA GLU A 55 16.23 7.09 -8.75
C GLU A 55 16.28 6.66 -7.28
N CYS A 56 15.10 6.62 -6.67
CA CYS A 56 14.77 6.01 -5.39
C CYS A 56 14.29 4.56 -5.61
N SER A 57 15.24 3.65 -5.78
CA SER A 57 14.95 2.29 -6.25
C SER A 57 14.27 1.39 -5.19
N PRO A 58 13.06 0.84 -5.46
CA PRO A 58 12.43 -0.14 -4.59
C PRO A 58 13.22 -1.45 -4.50
N GLY A 59 13.98 -1.79 -5.55
CA GLY A 59 14.90 -2.94 -5.54
C GLY A 59 16.04 -2.81 -4.52
N ARG A 60 16.33 -1.59 -4.05
CA ARG A 60 17.25 -1.32 -2.93
C ARG A 60 16.54 -1.16 -1.59
N GLY A 61 15.27 -1.53 -1.51
CA GLY A 61 14.45 -1.38 -0.30
C GLY A 61 14.14 0.09 0.02
N MET A 62 14.14 0.98 -0.97
CA MET A 62 13.84 2.40 -0.78
C MET A 62 12.40 2.73 -1.20
N ARG A 63 11.83 3.76 -0.60
CA ARG A 63 10.49 4.27 -0.90
C ARG A 63 10.51 5.80 -0.87
N ARG A 64 9.72 6.41 -1.76
CA ARG A 64 9.46 7.85 -1.72
C ARG A 64 8.38 8.20 -0.70
N THR A 65 8.64 9.17 0.14
CA THR A 65 7.60 9.80 0.98
C THR A 65 6.74 10.74 0.14
N ASN A 66 5.61 11.18 0.70
CA ASN A 66 4.72 12.14 0.04
C ASN A 66 5.36 13.52 -0.18
N ASP A 67 6.33 13.90 0.65
CA ASP A 67 7.16 15.10 0.50
C ASP A 67 8.39 14.88 -0.40
N GLY A 68 8.48 13.73 -1.07
CA GLY A 68 9.47 13.46 -2.13
C GLY A 68 10.81 12.91 -1.64
N LYS A 69 11.00 12.67 -0.34
CA LYS A 69 12.27 12.12 0.19
C LYS A 69 12.38 10.62 -0.12
N CYS A 70 13.59 10.18 -0.44
CA CYS A 70 13.90 8.76 -0.57
C CYS A 70 14.42 8.20 0.77
N ILE A 71 13.68 7.26 1.35
CA ILE A 71 14.01 6.64 2.65
C ILE A 71 13.93 5.12 2.58
N PRO A 72 14.58 4.38 3.50
CA PRO A 72 14.37 2.95 3.64
C PRO A 72 12.88 2.63 3.86
N ALA A 73 12.37 1.59 3.23
CA ALA A 73 10.97 1.17 3.35
C ALA A 73 10.55 0.92 4.80
N SER A 74 11.47 0.47 5.65
CA SER A 74 11.27 0.27 7.09
C SER A 74 11.02 1.56 7.88
N GLN A 75 11.44 2.70 7.33
CA GLN A 75 11.24 4.04 7.91
C GLN A 75 10.01 4.75 7.36
N CYS A 76 9.31 4.15 6.39
CA CYS A 76 8.03 4.69 5.95
C CYS A 76 7.12 4.85 7.17
N PRO A 77 6.38 5.97 7.27
CA PRO A 77 5.33 6.11 8.26
C PRO A 77 4.48 4.86 8.16
N GLN A 78 4.31 4.16 9.28
CA GLN A 78 3.38 3.06 9.36
C GLN A 78 1.98 3.66 9.22
N HIS A 79 1.57 3.94 7.98
CA HIS A 79 0.23 3.65 7.58
C HIS A 79 0.14 2.14 7.70
N ARG A 80 -0.09 1.65 8.94
CA ARG A 80 -0.93 0.47 9.11
C ARG A 80 -2.07 0.78 8.15
N ALA A 81 -2.11 0.10 7.00
CA ALA A 81 -3.27 0.15 6.14
C ALA A 81 -4.40 0.03 7.14
N LYS A 82 -5.20 1.11 7.30
CA LYS A 82 -6.27 1.10 8.28
C LYS A 82 -7.04 -0.15 7.86
N ARG A 83 -6.87 -1.25 8.60
CA ARG A 83 -7.90 -2.26 8.69
C ARG A 83 -9.01 -1.38 9.21
N GLU A 84 -9.90 -1.00 8.32
CA GLU A 84 -11.13 -0.36 8.70
C GLU A 84 -11.64 -1.25 9.82
N GLU A 85 -11.56 -0.74 11.05
CA GLU A 85 -11.93 -1.48 12.23
C GLU A 85 -13.45 -1.49 12.19
N HIS A 86 -13.97 -2.39 11.37
CA HIS A 86 -15.39 -2.56 11.20
C HIS A 86 -15.88 -3.24 12.47
N SER A 87 -16.45 -2.44 13.37
CA SER A 87 -17.13 -2.97 14.54
C SER A 87 -18.36 -3.74 14.08
N CYS A 88 -18.31 -5.06 14.24
CA CYS A 88 -19.42 -5.96 14.02
C CYS A 88 -20.03 -6.38 15.35
N LYS A 89 -21.30 -6.79 15.33
CA LYS A 89 -21.95 -7.33 16.52
C LYS A 89 -21.32 -8.67 16.90
N GLU A 90 -21.61 -9.14 18.11
CA GLU A 90 -21.17 -10.44 18.62
C GLU A 90 -21.39 -11.55 17.57
N ASN A 91 -20.35 -12.35 17.32
CA ASN A 91 -20.31 -13.46 16.36
C ASN A 91 -20.48 -13.10 14.87
N GLU A 92 -20.57 -11.81 14.51
CA GLU A 92 -20.54 -11.38 13.12
C GLU A 92 -19.11 -11.07 12.66
N GLN A 93 -18.82 -11.30 11.39
CA GLN A 93 -17.53 -10.99 10.78
C GLN A 93 -17.73 -10.02 9.60
N TRP A 94 -16.88 -9.01 9.52
CA TRP A 94 -16.86 -8.13 8.35
C TRP A 94 -16.33 -8.86 7.12
N THR A 95 -17.05 -8.74 6.00
CA THR A 95 -16.63 -9.24 4.71
C THR A 95 -16.91 -8.22 3.62
N ARG A 96 -16.09 -8.25 2.56
CA ARG A 96 -16.30 -7.43 1.35
C ARG A 96 -17.38 -7.99 0.43
N CYS A 97 -17.70 -9.26 0.56
CA CYS A 97 -18.69 -9.97 -0.24
C CYS A 97 -19.57 -10.73 0.74
N ARG A 98 -20.72 -10.16 1.07
CA ARG A 98 -21.65 -10.81 1.99
C ARG A 98 -22.46 -11.88 1.29
N GLY A 99 -22.55 -13.05 1.89
CA GLY A 99 -23.35 -14.18 1.44
C GLY A 99 -24.75 -14.19 2.03
N CYS A 100 -25.29 -15.40 2.12
CA CYS A 100 -26.58 -15.70 2.73
C CYS A 100 -26.36 -16.38 4.06
N GLU A 101 -27.05 -15.88 5.07
CA GLU A 101 -26.87 -16.31 6.45
C GLU A 101 -27.87 -17.43 6.75
N GLY A 102 -27.44 -18.40 7.56
CA GLY A 102 -28.32 -19.44 8.06
C GLY A 102 -29.24 -18.93 9.16
N THR A 103 -30.28 -19.70 9.45
CA THR A 103 -31.15 -19.54 10.62
C THR A 103 -31.14 -20.80 11.47
N CYS A 104 -31.69 -20.74 12.68
CA CYS A 104 -31.88 -21.95 13.49
C CYS A 104 -32.72 -23.04 12.81
N ALA A 105 -33.62 -22.67 11.89
CA ALA A 105 -34.38 -23.64 11.10
C ALA A 105 -33.55 -24.24 9.94
N GLN A 106 -32.57 -23.50 9.44
CA GLN A 106 -31.76 -23.92 8.29
C GLN A 106 -30.36 -23.31 8.34
N ARG A 107 -29.37 -24.13 8.74
CA ARG A 107 -27.97 -23.69 8.84
C ARG A 107 -27.38 -23.20 7.52
N PHE A 108 -27.65 -23.90 6.42
CA PHE A 108 -27.13 -23.54 5.11
C PHE A 108 -28.29 -23.20 4.17
N VAL A 109 -28.45 -21.90 3.90
CA VAL A 109 -29.46 -21.38 2.97
C VAL A 109 -28.86 -21.34 1.57
N PRO A 110 -29.42 -22.06 0.58
CA PRO A 110 -28.97 -21.98 -0.80
C PRO A 110 -29.14 -20.57 -1.34
N CYS A 111 -28.10 -20.01 -1.94
CA CYS A 111 -28.24 -18.77 -2.69
C CYS A 111 -27.20 -18.62 -3.80
N THR A 112 -27.39 -17.60 -4.63
CA THR A 112 -26.50 -17.30 -5.76
C THR A 112 -25.10 -16.92 -5.28
N ARG A 113 -24.08 -17.08 -6.13
CA ARG A 113 -22.72 -16.61 -5.82
C ARG A 113 -22.54 -15.08 -5.92
N ASN A 114 -23.63 -14.35 -6.18
CA ASN A 114 -23.61 -12.89 -6.19
C ASN A 114 -23.45 -12.36 -4.76
N CYS A 115 -22.45 -11.49 -4.58
CA CYS A 115 -22.18 -10.84 -3.31
C CYS A 115 -23.23 -9.76 -3.01
N ARG A 116 -23.71 -9.72 -1.77
CA ARG A 116 -24.28 -8.50 -1.19
C ARG A 116 -23.15 -7.49 -0.89
N PRO A 117 -23.47 -6.19 -0.76
CA PRO A 117 -22.48 -5.17 -0.44
C PRO A 117 -21.67 -5.50 0.82
N PRO A 118 -20.43 -4.98 0.93
CA PRO A 118 -19.58 -5.13 2.11
C PRO A 118 -20.34 -4.83 3.41
N GLY A 119 -20.10 -5.64 4.43
CA GLY A 119 -20.86 -5.57 5.67
C GLY A 119 -20.44 -6.64 6.68
N CYS A 120 -21.01 -6.56 7.88
CA CYS A 120 -20.99 -7.66 8.84
C CYS A 120 -21.92 -8.78 8.40
N GLU A 121 -21.45 -10.03 8.55
CA GLU A 121 -22.17 -11.25 8.20
C GLU A 121 -22.05 -12.30 9.32
N CYS A 122 -23.15 -13.02 9.56
CA CYS A 122 -23.22 -14.19 10.41
C CYS A 122 -22.86 -15.46 9.61
N LEU A 123 -21.65 -15.97 9.81
CA LEU A 123 -21.05 -16.97 8.93
C LEU A 123 -21.51 -18.41 9.25
N ALA A 124 -22.43 -18.94 8.44
CA ALA A 124 -22.88 -20.33 8.51
C ALA A 124 -21.73 -21.35 8.38
N GLY A 125 -20.72 -21.05 7.55
CA GLY A 125 -19.51 -21.87 7.39
C GLY A 125 -18.66 -21.95 8.65
N ALA A 126 -18.74 -20.94 9.52
CA ALA A 126 -18.09 -20.93 10.84
C ALA A 126 -19.00 -21.50 11.96
N GLY A 127 -20.19 -22.00 11.61
CA GLY A 127 -21.12 -22.62 12.55
C GLY A 127 -22.09 -21.67 13.24
N PHE A 128 -22.26 -20.45 12.72
CA PHE A 128 -23.19 -19.47 13.26
C PHE A 128 -24.45 -19.32 12.41
N VAL A 129 -25.56 -18.97 13.05
CA VAL A 129 -26.85 -18.69 12.41
C VAL A 129 -27.56 -17.54 13.11
N ARG A 130 -28.55 -16.94 12.43
CA ARG A 130 -29.45 -15.97 13.04
C ARG A 130 -30.58 -16.66 13.79
N ASP A 131 -30.79 -16.27 15.04
CA ASP A 131 -31.98 -16.62 15.82
C ASP A 131 -33.21 -15.80 15.38
N ALA A 132 -34.35 -15.99 16.05
CA ALA A 132 -35.60 -15.29 15.75
C ALA A 132 -35.53 -13.77 16.00
N GLN A 133 -34.58 -13.33 16.84
CA GLN A 133 -34.30 -11.93 17.16
C GLN A 133 -33.25 -11.32 16.21
N GLY A 134 -32.70 -12.13 15.30
CA GLY A 134 -31.65 -11.74 14.36
C GLY A 134 -30.25 -11.72 14.96
N LYS A 135 -30.03 -12.23 16.18
CA LYS A 135 -28.70 -12.35 16.80
C LYS A 135 -27.93 -13.49 16.13
N CYS A 136 -26.65 -13.26 15.86
CA CYS A 136 -25.74 -14.29 15.39
C CYS A 136 -25.29 -15.16 16.59
N ILE A 137 -25.72 -16.42 16.61
CA ILE A 137 -25.42 -17.40 17.67
C ILE A 137 -24.85 -18.67 17.06
N LYS A 138 -24.24 -19.54 17.87
CA LYS A 138 -23.83 -20.85 17.36
C LYS A 138 -25.08 -21.65 17.03
N PHE A 139 -25.01 -22.46 15.98
CA PHE A 139 -26.12 -23.34 15.61
C PHE A 139 -26.53 -24.28 16.75
N ASP A 140 -25.56 -24.72 17.56
CA ASP A 140 -25.80 -25.60 18.71
C ASP A 140 -26.53 -24.90 19.87
N ASP A 141 -26.55 -23.56 19.90
CA ASP A 141 -27.25 -22.74 20.90
C ASP A 141 -28.72 -22.47 20.50
N CYS A 142 -29.17 -22.99 19.36
CA CYS A 142 -30.55 -22.79 18.89
C CYS A 142 -31.58 -23.48 19.80
N PRO A 143 -32.76 -22.85 20.01
CA PRO A 143 -33.87 -23.48 20.72
C PRO A 143 -34.29 -24.79 20.02
N LYS A 144 -34.61 -25.81 20.82
CA LYS A 144 -35.12 -27.10 20.34
C LYS A 144 -36.64 -27.10 20.24
#